data_AF-A0A1M5Q0J0-F1
#
_entry.id   AF-A0A1M5Q0J0-F1
#
_cell.length_a   1.000
_cell.length_b   1.000
_cell.length_c   1.000
_cell.angle_alpha   90.00
_cell.angle_beta   90.00
_cell.angle_gamma   90.00
#
_symmetry.space_group_name_H-M   'P 1'
#
loop_
_entity.id
_entity.type
_entity.pdbx_description
1 polymer ?
#
loop_
_entity_poly.entity_id
_entity_poly.type
_entity_poly.pdbx_seq_one_letter_code
_entity_poly.pdbx_strand_id
1 'polypeptide(L)'
;MINKLFTLFLSSMVYLISCQKKTVSNDNHFRIENKQINYNNNKIYLGMPIEEFAKIVNSEYRVAKYSLPGSKTTIYYWTTKKIHVTESKDYLDVKGLDIEEKTGEYFANWKDDAPVFPKYKSLDEVIRKYGKYDSLKVEASSTQESIFYVWDKLGFNVAVHDNTVGQINLYPIHYTKRNIEYRLITPGPPKAKSDAYIDTEDKSDVENYKVMLERQPKAEFKGKFTYDGHTADFSKIGYTGWNTMVKDLDIAGSNYDPPGDSKGWGRKIWLNYDNCLIDIKRYNNDNESTGSPSKDKVGKIDGVQAIEIWRFTDEDRK
;
A
#
# COMPACT_ATOMS: atom_id res chain seq x y z
N MET A 1 -22.12 -47.61 37.50
CA MET A 1 -20.96 -48.46 37.22
C MET A 1 -20.87 -48.61 35.71
N ILE A 2 -19.79 -48.07 35.10
CA ILE A 2 -19.40 -48.15 33.67
C ILE A 2 -20.32 -47.43 32.67
N ASN A 3 -19.88 -46.74 31.61
CA ASN A 3 -18.78 -45.83 31.29
C ASN A 3 -19.05 -45.40 29.83
N LYS A 4 -18.55 -44.22 29.43
CA LYS A 4 -18.27 -43.80 28.04
C LYS A 4 -19.48 -43.45 27.16
N LEU A 5 -19.46 -42.44 26.29
CA LEU A 5 -18.55 -41.37 25.89
C LEU A 5 -19.28 -40.71 24.69
N PHE A 6 -18.78 -39.56 24.23
CA PHE A 6 -19.01 -39.00 22.89
C PHE A 6 -20.13 -37.95 22.67
N THR A 7 -19.74 -36.71 23.00
CA THR A 7 -19.60 -35.62 22.01
C THR A 7 -20.83 -35.24 21.18
N LEU A 8 -21.66 -34.34 21.71
CA LEU A 8 -22.46 -33.44 20.89
C LEU A 8 -21.56 -32.26 20.48
N PHE A 9 -20.82 -32.43 19.38
CA PHE A 9 -20.16 -31.32 18.69
C PHE A 9 -21.26 -30.55 17.96
N LEU A 10 -21.59 -29.39 18.52
CA LEU A 10 -22.54 -28.43 17.99
C LEU A 10 -22.06 -27.95 16.61
N SER A 11 -22.70 -28.50 15.57
CA SER A 11 -23.04 -27.84 14.30
C SER A 11 -22.19 -26.63 13.88
N SER A 12 -20.93 -26.85 13.49
CA SER A 12 -20.24 -25.99 12.51
C SER A 12 -20.53 -26.55 11.12
N MET A 13 -21.69 -26.18 10.59
CA MET A 13 -22.10 -26.48 9.23
C MET A 13 -21.23 -25.64 8.27
N VAL A 14 -20.06 -26.17 7.93
CA VAL A 14 -19.23 -25.66 6.85
C VAL A 14 -20.00 -25.88 5.56
N TYR A 15 -20.55 -24.81 4.97
CA TYR A 15 -21.09 -24.85 3.61
C TYR A 15 -19.93 -24.99 2.62
N LEU A 16 -19.41 -26.20 2.47
CA LEU A 16 -18.65 -26.61 1.29
C LEU A 16 -19.66 -26.80 0.15
N ILE A 17 -20.00 -25.72 -0.52
CA ILE A 17 -20.73 -25.80 -1.80
C ILE A 17 -19.72 -26.26 -2.85
N SER A 18 -19.56 -27.58 -2.96
CA SER A 18 -18.93 -28.24 -4.10
C SER A 18 -19.94 -28.27 -5.25
N CYS A 19 -19.83 -27.30 -6.15
CA CYS A 19 -20.38 -27.41 -7.50
C CYS A 19 -19.21 -27.52 -8.47
N GLN A 20 -18.89 -28.76 -8.88
CA GLN A 20 -17.93 -29.05 -9.94
C GLN A 20 -18.43 -28.50 -11.28
N LYS A 21 -18.08 -27.26 -11.60
CA LYS A 21 -18.06 -26.77 -13.00
C LYS A 21 -16.76 -27.26 -13.65
N LYS A 22 -16.86 -27.67 -14.92
CA LYS A 22 -15.74 -28.07 -15.80
C LYS A 22 -14.49 -27.25 -15.49
N THR A 23 -13.38 -27.92 -15.26
CA THR A 23 -12.05 -27.37 -15.00
C THR A 23 -11.64 -26.46 -16.17
N VAL A 24 -12.01 -25.18 -16.10
CA VAL A 24 -11.33 -24.12 -16.84
C VAL A 24 -9.88 -24.21 -16.39
N SER A 25 -8.92 -24.36 -17.30
CA SER A 25 -7.52 -24.37 -16.89
C SER A 25 -7.28 -23.04 -16.17
N ASN A 26 -6.95 -23.14 -14.88
CA ASN A 26 -6.69 -21.97 -14.06
C ASN A 26 -5.24 -21.59 -14.29
N ASP A 27 -4.97 -21.03 -15.47
CA ASP A 27 -3.64 -20.57 -15.89
C ASP A 27 -3.15 -19.37 -15.07
N ASN A 28 -4.01 -18.84 -14.19
CA ASN A 28 -3.77 -17.63 -13.42
C ASN A 28 -3.32 -16.49 -14.35
N HIS A 29 -4.08 -16.27 -15.41
CA HIS A 29 -3.70 -15.41 -16.53
C HIS A 29 -4.47 -14.09 -16.47
N PHE A 30 -3.79 -12.99 -16.20
CA PHE A 30 -4.35 -11.65 -16.37
C PHE A 30 -4.04 -11.14 -17.77
N ARG A 31 -5.06 -10.66 -18.49
CA ARG A 31 -4.91 -10.20 -19.87
C ARG A 31 -5.60 -8.86 -20.08
N ILE A 32 -4.84 -7.90 -20.60
CA ILE A 32 -5.31 -6.57 -20.98
C ILE A 32 -5.03 -6.38 -22.47
N GLU A 33 -6.06 -6.55 -23.28
CA GLU A 33 -5.99 -6.41 -24.74
C GLU A 33 -7.34 -5.93 -25.27
N ASN A 34 -7.35 -5.29 -26.44
CA ASN A 34 -8.60 -4.87 -27.10
C ASN A 34 -9.55 -4.07 -26.19
N LYS A 35 -8.99 -3.24 -25.30
CA LYS A 35 -9.74 -2.45 -24.30
C LYS A 35 -10.56 -3.27 -23.31
N GLN A 36 -10.08 -4.46 -22.96
CA GLN A 36 -10.73 -5.34 -22.00
C GLN A 36 -9.72 -5.94 -21.04
N ILE A 37 -10.15 -6.15 -19.79
CA ILE A 37 -9.41 -6.88 -18.77
C ILE A 37 -10.06 -8.25 -18.63
N ASN A 38 -9.27 -9.31 -18.68
CA ASN A 38 -9.71 -10.69 -18.51
C ASN A 38 -8.88 -11.40 -17.45
N TYR A 39 -9.53 -12.29 -16.69
CA TYR A 39 -8.89 -13.31 -15.87
C TYR A 39 -9.17 -14.68 -16.47
N ASN A 40 -8.10 -15.37 -16.90
CA ASN A 40 -8.17 -16.51 -17.81
C ASN A 40 -9.03 -16.15 -19.04
N ASN A 41 -10.18 -16.80 -19.22
CA ASN A 41 -11.10 -16.55 -20.33
C ASN A 41 -12.34 -15.72 -19.93
N ASN A 42 -12.39 -15.20 -18.71
CA ASN A 42 -13.54 -14.47 -18.21
C ASN A 42 -13.24 -12.97 -18.15
N LYS A 43 -14.15 -12.15 -18.65
CA LYS A 43 -14.07 -10.70 -18.55
C LYS A 43 -14.17 -10.25 -17.08
N ILE A 44 -13.30 -9.33 -16.70
CA ILE A 44 -13.32 -8.61 -15.41
C ILE A 44 -13.23 -7.12 -15.69
N TYR A 45 -13.51 -6.28 -14.69
CA TYR A 45 -13.32 -4.84 -14.78
C TYR A 45 -13.15 -4.24 -13.38
N LEU A 46 -12.43 -3.13 -13.29
CA LEU A 46 -12.35 -2.36 -12.05
C LEU A 46 -13.70 -1.69 -11.79
N GLY A 47 -14.15 -1.69 -10.54
CA GLY A 47 -15.50 -1.28 -10.14
C GLY A 47 -16.53 -2.41 -10.14
N MET A 48 -16.17 -3.63 -10.56
CA MET A 48 -17.09 -4.77 -10.42
C MET A 48 -17.26 -5.18 -8.95
N PRO A 49 -18.41 -5.77 -8.55
CA PRO A 49 -18.58 -6.28 -7.20
C PRO A 49 -17.52 -7.33 -6.84
N ILE A 50 -16.92 -7.23 -5.66
CA ILE A 50 -15.84 -8.15 -5.25
C ILE A 50 -16.30 -9.62 -5.22
N GLU A 51 -17.56 -9.88 -4.92
CA GLU A 51 -18.13 -11.23 -4.93
C GLU A 51 -18.21 -11.83 -6.35
N GLU A 52 -18.48 -11.01 -7.36
CA GLU A 52 -18.50 -11.43 -8.76
C GLU A 52 -17.08 -11.77 -9.22
N PHE A 53 -16.11 -10.90 -8.89
CA PHE A 53 -14.70 -11.15 -9.15
C PHE A 53 -14.23 -12.46 -8.48
N ALA A 54 -14.59 -12.68 -7.21
CA ALA A 54 -14.20 -13.90 -6.49
C ALA A 54 -14.79 -15.17 -7.11
N LYS A 55 -16.03 -15.11 -7.62
CA LYS A 55 -16.65 -16.21 -8.39
C LYS A 55 -15.92 -16.49 -9.71
N ILE A 56 -15.41 -15.46 -10.38
CA ILE A 56 -14.63 -15.60 -11.62
C ILE A 56 -13.27 -16.25 -11.34
N VAL A 57 -12.59 -15.81 -10.27
CA VAL A 57 -11.30 -16.41 -9.87
C VAL A 57 -11.48 -17.86 -9.42
N ASN A 58 -12.61 -18.16 -8.77
CA ASN A 58 -13.00 -19.50 -8.33
C ASN A 58 -11.88 -20.24 -7.57
N SER A 59 -11.23 -19.52 -6.65
CA SER A 59 -10.18 -20.03 -5.78
C SER A 59 -10.33 -19.46 -4.39
N GLU A 60 -9.84 -20.21 -3.40
CA GLU A 60 -9.77 -19.78 -2.00
C GLU A 60 -9.03 -18.45 -1.86
N TYR A 61 -9.62 -17.55 -1.08
CA TYR A 61 -9.02 -16.29 -0.67
C TYR A 61 -9.25 -16.08 0.83
N ARG A 62 -8.46 -15.17 1.40
CA ARG A 62 -8.69 -14.63 2.74
C ARG A 62 -8.90 -13.12 2.65
N VAL A 63 -9.55 -12.55 3.66
CA VAL A 63 -9.79 -11.11 3.74
C VAL A 63 -8.84 -10.52 4.79
N ALA A 64 -8.08 -9.51 4.41
CA ALA A 64 -7.28 -8.69 5.32
C ALA A 64 -7.92 -7.30 5.39
N LYS A 65 -8.27 -6.84 6.59
CA LYS A 65 -8.88 -5.53 6.82
C LYS A 65 -7.94 -4.66 7.62
N TYR A 66 -7.75 -3.46 7.12
CA TYR A 66 -6.92 -2.42 7.70
C TYR A 66 -7.78 -1.22 8.02
N SER A 67 -7.58 -0.61 9.17
CA SER A 67 -8.27 0.61 9.54
C SER A 67 -7.23 1.59 10.08
N LEU A 68 -6.98 2.66 9.32
CA LEU A 68 -6.28 3.82 9.85
C LEU A 68 -7.25 4.56 10.76
N PRO A 69 -6.98 4.67 12.07
CA PRO A 69 -7.80 5.49 12.93
C PRO A 69 -7.79 6.93 12.40
N GLY A 70 -8.96 7.56 12.40
CA GLY A 70 -9.05 8.98 12.09
C GLY A 70 -8.15 9.80 13.03
N SER A 71 -7.58 10.87 12.51
CA SER A 71 -6.76 11.79 13.29
C SER A 71 -7.53 13.09 13.57
N LYS A 72 -7.23 13.70 14.71
CA LYS A 72 -7.67 15.06 15.02
C LYS A 72 -6.45 15.86 15.44
N THR A 73 -6.17 16.91 14.69
CA THR A 73 -5.13 17.90 15.00
C THR A 73 -5.81 19.22 15.26
N THR A 74 -5.52 19.82 16.41
CA THR A 74 -5.96 21.17 16.75
C THR A 74 -4.77 22.09 16.62
N ILE A 75 -4.98 23.20 15.92
CA ILE A 75 -3.97 24.22 15.69
C ILE A 75 -4.43 25.49 16.40
N TYR A 76 -3.56 26.09 17.21
CA TYR A 76 -3.83 27.32 17.94
C TYR A 76 -2.91 28.44 17.46
N TYR A 77 -3.45 29.64 17.32
CA TYR A 77 -2.75 30.79 16.79
C TYR A 77 -2.72 31.94 17.81
N TRP A 78 -1.51 32.41 18.14
CA TRP A 78 -1.30 33.73 18.76
C TRP A 78 -0.74 34.66 17.69
N THR A 79 -1.64 35.32 16.98
CA THR A 79 -1.36 36.23 15.87
C THR A 79 -0.44 37.39 16.31
N THR A 80 -0.75 38.00 17.46
CA THR A 80 0.05 39.12 17.99
C THR A 80 1.44 38.69 18.45
N LYS A 81 1.56 37.45 18.95
CA LYS A 81 2.84 36.89 19.43
C LYS A 81 3.60 36.13 18.34
N LYS A 82 3.00 35.98 17.15
CA LYS A 82 3.48 35.15 16.06
C LYS A 82 3.82 33.72 16.49
N ILE A 83 2.91 33.07 17.22
CA ILE A 83 3.07 31.68 17.69
C ILE A 83 2.02 30.79 17.06
N HIS A 84 2.47 29.63 16.60
CA HIS A 84 1.68 28.54 16.07
C HIS A 84 1.89 27.30 16.96
N VAL A 85 0.80 26.73 17.48
CA VAL A 85 0.86 25.49 18.27
C VAL A 85 0.05 24.42 17.58
N THR A 86 0.68 23.30 17.27
CA THR A 86 0.01 22.09 16.80
C THR A 86 -0.14 21.13 17.96
N GLU A 87 -1.36 20.67 18.23
CA GLU A 87 -1.69 19.68 19.25
C GLU A 87 -2.45 18.50 18.60
N SER A 88 -1.95 17.30 18.82
CA SER A 88 -2.69 16.05 18.59
C SER A 88 -2.53 15.14 19.81
N LYS A 89 -3.16 13.96 19.80
CA LYS A 89 -3.22 13.04 20.94
C LYS A 89 -1.86 12.79 21.61
N ASP A 90 -0.80 12.66 20.81
CA ASP A 90 0.54 12.28 21.28
C ASP A 90 1.63 13.29 20.85
N TYR A 91 1.23 14.47 20.38
CA TYR A 91 2.14 15.47 19.81
C TYR A 91 1.75 16.88 20.20
N LEU A 92 2.72 17.65 20.67
CA LEU A 92 2.62 19.09 20.82
C LEU A 92 3.88 19.75 20.27
N ASP A 93 3.70 20.71 19.38
CA ASP A 93 4.79 21.45 18.77
C ASP A 93 4.47 22.93 18.70
N VAL A 94 5.49 23.74 18.97
CA VAL A 94 5.37 25.19 19.07
C VAL A 94 6.37 25.82 18.10
N LYS A 95 5.85 26.58 17.16
CA LYS A 95 6.62 27.23 16.10
C LYS A 95 6.26 28.71 15.97
N GLY A 96 7.10 29.42 15.21
CA GLY A 96 6.75 30.74 14.72
C GLY A 96 5.52 30.66 13.81
N LEU A 97 4.79 31.75 13.71
CA LEU A 97 3.64 31.90 12.82
C LEU A 97 4.04 32.78 11.63
N ASP A 98 3.83 32.26 10.42
CA ASP A 98 3.88 33.01 9.17
C ASP A 98 2.46 33.13 8.57
N ILE A 99 2.31 34.08 7.65
CA ILE A 99 1.06 34.37 6.94
C ILE A 99 1.34 34.30 5.45
N GLU A 100 0.54 33.55 4.70
CA GLU A 100 0.67 33.48 3.25
C GLU A 100 0.10 34.76 2.63
N GLU A 101 0.93 35.53 1.93
CA GLU A 101 0.57 36.87 1.45
C GLU A 101 -0.63 36.89 0.47
N LYS A 102 -0.85 35.80 -0.28
CA LYS A 102 -1.92 35.73 -1.29
C LYS A 102 -3.27 35.31 -0.71
N THR A 103 -3.25 34.40 0.25
CA THR A 103 -4.47 33.76 0.79
C THR A 103 -4.83 34.32 2.17
N GLY A 104 -3.87 34.94 2.86
CA GLY A 104 -4.00 35.36 4.25
C GLY A 104 -3.95 34.18 5.24
N GLU A 105 -3.62 32.97 4.78
CA GLU A 105 -3.62 31.78 5.63
C GLU A 105 -2.44 31.75 6.60
N TYR A 106 -2.72 31.30 7.82
CA TYR A 106 -1.76 31.12 8.90
C TYR A 106 -1.08 29.75 8.82
N PHE A 107 0.26 29.72 8.84
CA PHE A 107 1.01 28.47 8.84
C PHE A 107 2.25 28.54 9.74
N ALA A 108 2.81 27.38 10.08
CA ALA A 108 4.03 27.32 10.88
C ALA A 108 5.22 27.88 10.08
N ASN A 109 6.04 28.74 10.68
CA ASN A 109 7.26 29.20 10.06
C ASN A 109 8.32 28.08 10.12
N TRP A 110 8.67 27.54 8.95
CA TRP A 110 9.65 26.47 8.74
C TRP A 110 11.00 26.97 8.23
N LYS A 111 11.19 28.29 8.10
CA LYS A 111 12.44 28.86 7.61
C LYS A 111 13.53 28.72 8.66
N ASP A 112 14.78 28.69 8.21
CA ASP A 112 15.95 28.55 9.08
C ASP A 112 16.12 29.73 10.07
N ASP A 113 15.48 30.87 9.80
CA ASP A 113 15.44 32.05 10.66
C ASP A 113 14.24 32.08 11.63
N ALA A 114 13.44 31.03 11.67
CA ALA A 114 12.27 30.95 12.54
C ALA A 114 12.67 31.04 14.03
N PRO A 115 11.89 31.74 14.87
CA PRO A 115 12.14 31.77 16.31
C PRO A 115 12.12 30.36 16.91
N VAL A 116 13.18 30.00 17.63
CA VAL A 116 13.26 28.71 18.32
C VAL A 116 12.53 28.81 19.66
N PHE A 117 11.47 28.04 19.81
CA PHE A 117 10.69 27.96 21.05
C PHE A 117 11.22 26.81 21.93
N PRO A 118 11.15 26.94 23.27
CA PRO A 118 11.47 25.83 24.16
C PRO A 118 10.46 24.70 23.98
N LYS A 119 10.83 23.48 24.36
CA LYS A 119 9.90 22.35 24.37
C LYS A 119 8.88 22.54 25.50
N TYR A 120 7.60 22.48 25.15
CA TYR A 120 6.48 22.49 26.09
C TYR A 120 5.88 21.10 26.23
N LYS A 121 5.37 20.76 27.41
CA LYS A 121 4.77 19.44 27.69
C LYS A 121 3.25 19.41 27.49
N SER A 122 2.61 20.58 27.45
CA SER A 122 1.16 20.70 27.31
C SER A 122 0.77 22.09 26.79
N LEU A 123 -0.42 22.19 26.20
CA LEU A 123 -0.98 23.47 25.78
C LEU A 123 -1.14 24.42 26.97
N ASP A 124 -1.47 23.92 28.16
CA ASP A 124 -1.60 24.71 29.38
C ASP A 124 -0.31 25.45 29.74
N GLU A 125 0.86 24.84 29.53
CA GLU A 125 2.14 25.53 29.75
C GLU A 125 2.33 26.69 28.76
N VAL A 126 1.93 26.51 27.51
CA VAL A 126 1.98 27.55 26.47
C VAL A 126 1.01 28.68 26.84
N ILE A 127 -0.22 28.35 27.25
CA ILE A 127 -1.24 29.33 27.68
C ILE A 127 -0.77 30.09 28.92
N ARG A 128 -0.15 29.44 29.90
CA ARG A 128 0.42 30.12 31.08
C ARG A 128 1.52 31.10 30.70
N LYS A 129 2.33 30.77 29.67
CA LYS A 129 3.45 31.61 29.22
C LYS A 129 3.01 32.79 28.36
N TYR A 130 2.09 32.57 27.43
CA TYR A 130 1.74 33.53 26.37
C TYR A 130 0.32 34.08 26.44
N GLY A 131 -0.48 33.62 27.41
CA GLY A 131 -1.89 33.95 27.51
C GLY A 131 -2.77 33.07 26.60
N LYS A 132 -4.06 33.37 26.54
CA LYS A 132 -5.01 32.66 25.68
C LYS A 132 -4.71 32.94 24.21
N TYR A 133 -4.86 31.93 23.36
CA TYR A 133 -4.73 32.06 21.91
C TYR A 133 -5.84 32.94 21.32
N ASP A 134 -5.59 33.49 20.13
CA ASP A 134 -6.51 34.39 19.41
C ASP A 134 -7.53 33.60 18.59
N SER A 135 -7.10 32.50 17.96
CA SER A 135 -7.96 31.64 17.15
C SER A 135 -7.46 30.20 17.14
N LEU A 136 -8.31 29.28 16.65
CA LEU A 136 -7.95 27.87 16.46
C LEU A 136 -8.51 27.33 15.15
N LYS A 137 -7.85 26.31 14.59
CA LYS A 137 -8.30 25.48 13.47
C LYS A 137 -8.29 24.02 13.91
N VAL A 138 -9.31 23.27 13.54
CA VAL A 138 -9.38 21.82 13.78
C VAL A 138 -9.33 21.12 12.44
N GLU A 139 -8.32 20.27 12.27
CA GLU A 139 -8.20 19.37 11.14
C GLU A 139 -8.55 17.96 11.63
N ALA A 140 -9.57 17.36 11.02
CA ALA A 140 -9.99 16.01 11.34
C ALA A 140 -10.00 15.17 10.07
N SER A 141 -9.44 13.97 10.16
CA SER A 141 -9.60 12.93 9.15
C SER A 141 -10.49 11.82 9.71
N SER A 142 -11.41 11.33 8.89
CA SER A 142 -12.20 10.16 9.24
C SER A 142 -11.32 8.90 9.25
N THR A 143 -11.70 7.90 10.02
CA THR A 143 -11.13 6.55 9.93
C THR A 143 -11.17 6.08 8.48
N GLN A 144 -10.03 5.61 7.97
CA GLN A 144 -9.93 5.05 6.63
C GLN A 144 -9.81 3.54 6.73
N GLU A 145 -10.83 2.83 6.23
CA GLU A 145 -10.77 1.37 6.11
C GLU A 145 -10.26 0.98 4.72
N SER A 146 -9.31 0.05 4.67
CA SER A 146 -8.88 -0.62 3.45
C SER A 146 -9.10 -2.12 3.58
N ILE A 147 -9.81 -2.70 2.61
CA ILE A 147 -10.13 -4.13 2.59
C ILE A 147 -9.38 -4.78 1.44
N PHE A 148 -8.70 -5.88 1.72
CA PHE A 148 -7.96 -6.66 0.73
C PHE A 148 -8.47 -8.09 0.67
N TYR A 149 -8.74 -8.59 -0.53
CA TYR A 149 -9.01 -10.00 -0.79
C TYR A 149 -7.72 -10.62 -1.34
N VAL A 150 -7.19 -11.61 -0.64
CA VAL A 150 -5.84 -12.15 -0.91
C VAL A 150 -5.95 -13.60 -1.35
N TRP A 151 -5.53 -13.88 -2.59
CA TRP A 151 -5.41 -15.23 -3.14
C TRP A 151 -3.99 -15.76 -2.91
N ASP A 152 -3.74 -16.26 -1.70
CA ASP A 152 -2.41 -16.67 -1.23
C ASP A 152 -1.68 -17.58 -2.23
N LYS A 153 -2.36 -18.61 -2.76
CA LYS A 153 -1.78 -19.60 -3.68
C LYS A 153 -1.54 -19.06 -5.10
N LEU A 154 -2.28 -18.02 -5.50
CA LEU A 154 -2.19 -17.42 -6.83
C LEU A 154 -1.25 -16.22 -6.87
N GLY A 155 -0.81 -15.74 -5.70
CA GLY A 155 0.19 -14.69 -5.59
C GLY A 155 -0.30 -13.29 -5.92
N PHE A 156 -1.61 -13.02 -5.75
CA PHE A 156 -2.17 -11.69 -5.94
C PHE A 156 -3.16 -11.30 -4.84
N ASN A 157 -3.40 -10.01 -4.69
CA ASN A 157 -4.49 -9.47 -3.88
C ASN A 157 -5.31 -8.44 -4.67
N VAL A 158 -6.48 -8.11 -4.14
CA VAL A 158 -7.36 -7.06 -4.66
C VAL A 158 -7.70 -6.10 -3.53
N ALA A 159 -7.45 -4.81 -3.73
CA ALA A 159 -7.93 -3.75 -2.85
C ALA A 159 -9.37 -3.39 -3.23
N VAL A 160 -10.22 -3.20 -2.23
CA VAL A 160 -11.65 -2.98 -2.38
C VAL A 160 -12.02 -1.59 -1.87
N HIS A 161 -12.81 -0.87 -2.67
CA HIS A 161 -13.45 0.39 -2.30
C HIS A 161 -14.96 0.24 -2.53
N ASP A 162 -15.76 0.56 -1.52
CA ASP A 162 -17.23 0.45 -1.56
C ASP A 162 -17.74 -0.92 -2.06
N ASN A 163 -17.13 -2.00 -1.59
CA ASN A 163 -17.40 -3.40 -1.99
C ASN A 163 -17.15 -3.71 -3.48
N THR A 164 -16.41 -2.86 -4.19
CA THR A 164 -16.01 -3.06 -5.58
C THR A 164 -14.51 -3.21 -5.75
N VAL A 165 -14.07 -3.87 -6.82
CA VAL A 165 -12.67 -4.06 -7.20
C VAL A 165 -12.04 -2.70 -7.51
N GLY A 166 -11.20 -2.17 -6.62
CA GLY A 166 -10.49 -0.91 -6.83
C GLY A 166 -9.17 -1.09 -7.58
N GLN A 167 -8.37 -2.05 -7.09
CA GLN A 167 -7.03 -2.30 -7.59
C GLN A 167 -6.68 -3.79 -7.49
N ILE A 168 -5.99 -4.31 -8.49
CA ILE A 168 -5.49 -5.69 -8.54
C ILE A 168 -3.96 -5.65 -8.45
N ASN A 169 -3.36 -6.42 -7.53
CA ASN A 169 -1.92 -6.43 -7.27
C ASN A 169 -1.34 -7.83 -7.41
N LEU A 170 -0.50 -8.04 -8.43
CA LEU A 170 0.21 -9.30 -8.67
C LEU A 170 1.62 -9.21 -8.08
N TYR A 171 2.10 -10.23 -7.37
CA TYR A 171 3.42 -10.20 -6.71
C TYR A 171 4.35 -11.33 -7.17
N PRO A 172 5.12 -11.14 -8.27
CA PRO A 172 6.07 -12.15 -8.74
C PRO A 172 7.27 -12.38 -7.82
N ILE A 173 7.67 -11.39 -7.03
CA ILE A 173 8.71 -11.52 -6.01
C ILE A 173 8.06 -11.62 -4.63
N HIS A 174 8.34 -12.71 -3.91
CA HIS A 174 7.81 -12.91 -2.56
C HIS A 174 8.22 -11.77 -1.62
N TYR A 175 7.32 -11.40 -0.71
CA TYR A 175 7.51 -10.25 0.18
C TYR A 175 8.72 -10.41 1.12
N THR A 176 9.05 -11.66 1.51
CA THR A 176 10.25 -11.96 2.33
C THR A 176 11.58 -11.86 1.57
N LYS A 177 11.55 -11.80 0.24
CA LYS A 177 12.73 -11.58 -0.62
C LYS A 177 13.00 -10.09 -0.85
N ARG A 178 12.08 -9.23 -0.42
CA ARG A 178 12.16 -7.78 -0.52
C ARG A 178 12.51 -7.20 0.85
N ASN A 179 12.98 -5.96 0.86
CA ASN A 179 12.97 -5.22 2.12
C ASN A 179 11.51 -4.89 2.46
N ILE A 180 10.90 -5.72 3.32
CA ILE A 180 9.75 -5.28 4.11
C ILE A 180 10.17 -5.38 5.58
N GLU A 181 11.31 -4.79 5.91
CA GLU A 181 11.61 -4.47 7.29
C GLU A 181 11.03 -3.09 7.58
N TYR A 182 9.74 -3.02 7.96
CA TYR A 182 9.36 -1.95 8.86
C TYR A 182 9.86 -2.39 10.24
N ARG A 183 11.07 -1.97 10.59
CA ARG A 183 11.66 -2.33 11.89
C ARG A 183 10.95 -1.49 12.96
N LEU A 184 10.34 -2.16 13.94
CA LEU A 184 9.95 -1.51 15.20
C LEU A 184 11.21 -0.99 15.88
N ILE A 185 11.25 0.31 16.18
CA ILE A 185 12.29 0.86 17.03
C ILE A 185 12.07 0.33 18.45
N THR A 186 13.01 -0.46 18.96
CA THR A 186 13.11 -0.74 20.40
C THR A 186 13.68 0.52 21.07
N PRO A 187 13.21 0.94 22.26
CA PRO A 187 13.67 2.17 22.90
C PRO A 187 15.20 2.19 23.02
N GLY A 188 15.82 3.19 22.41
CA GLY A 188 17.27 3.33 22.31
C GLY A 188 17.64 4.71 21.74
N PRO A 189 18.94 5.08 21.74
CA PRO A 189 19.38 6.39 21.29
C PRO A 189 18.96 6.65 19.83
N PRO A 190 18.64 7.92 19.48
CA PRO A 190 18.07 8.27 18.19
C PRO A 190 19.00 7.85 17.05
N LYS A 191 18.47 7.06 16.11
CA LYS A 191 19.14 6.73 14.85
C LYS A 191 18.65 7.66 13.74
N ALA A 192 19.47 7.87 12.71
CA ALA A 192 19.08 8.67 11.55
C ALA A 192 17.77 8.12 10.94
N LYS A 193 16.78 9.00 10.74
CA LYS A 193 15.47 8.65 10.20
C LYS A 193 15.62 8.18 8.75
N SER A 194 15.06 7.02 8.42
CA SER A 194 14.82 6.60 7.03
C SER A 194 13.37 6.15 6.89
N ASP A 195 12.87 6.14 5.66
CA ASP A 195 11.49 5.72 5.31
C ASP A 195 11.18 4.24 5.65
N ALA A 196 12.15 3.49 6.17
CA ALA A 196 12.04 2.09 6.57
C ALA A 196 11.76 1.90 8.09
N TYR A 197 11.61 2.98 8.86
CA TYR A 197 11.36 2.90 10.30
C TYR A 197 9.99 3.46 10.67
N ILE A 198 9.28 2.75 11.55
CA ILE A 198 8.12 3.29 12.26
C ILE A 198 8.59 3.58 13.70
N ASP A 199 8.56 4.84 14.08
CA ASP A 199 8.97 5.36 15.39
C ASP A 199 7.74 5.49 16.30
N THR A 200 7.42 4.45 17.07
CA THR A 200 6.20 4.46 17.90
C THR A 200 6.20 3.34 18.97
N GLU A 201 5.74 3.68 20.17
CA GLU A 201 5.35 2.72 21.22
C GLU A 201 3.84 2.39 21.15
N ASP A 202 3.13 2.94 20.16
CA ASP A 202 1.69 2.75 20.00
C ASP A 202 1.37 1.36 19.41
N LYS A 203 0.50 0.63 20.11
CA LYS A 203 0.04 -0.70 19.71
C LYS A 203 -0.72 -0.66 18.37
N SER A 204 -1.38 0.44 18.03
CA SER A 204 -2.10 0.57 16.76
C SER A 204 -1.16 0.54 15.56
N ASP A 205 0.05 1.10 15.67
CA ASP A 205 1.01 1.11 14.58
C ASP A 205 1.66 -0.27 14.35
N VAL A 206 1.83 -1.04 15.43
CA VAL A 206 2.23 -2.46 15.36
C VAL A 206 1.15 -3.32 14.70
N GLU A 207 -0.12 -3.08 15.02
CA GLU A 207 -1.26 -3.74 14.38
C GLU A 207 -1.36 -3.35 12.91
N ASN A 208 -1.17 -2.07 12.59
CA ASN A 208 -1.13 -1.56 11.22
C ASN A 208 0.01 -2.20 10.40
N TYR A 209 1.18 -2.40 11.01
CA TYR A 209 2.28 -3.15 10.42
C TYR A 209 1.93 -4.62 10.13
N LYS A 210 1.30 -5.32 11.08
CA LYS A 210 0.85 -6.70 10.87
C LYS A 210 -0.14 -6.78 9.71
N VAL A 211 -1.06 -5.83 9.61
CA VAL A 211 -2.04 -5.81 8.52
C VAL A 211 -1.40 -5.52 7.15
N MET A 212 -0.36 -4.67 7.10
CA MET A 212 0.43 -4.45 5.87
C MET A 212 1.13 -5.72 5.39
N LEU A 213 1.57 -6.59 6.31
CA LEU A 213 2.06 -7.92 5.98
C LEU A 213 0.93 -8.87 5.59
N GLU A 214 -0.20 -8.81 6.29
CA GLU A 214 -1.36 -9.66 6.00
C GLU A 214 -1.92 -9.41 4.60
N ARG A 215 -1.90 -8.20 4.04
CA ARG A 215 -2.36 -8.03 2.64
C ARG A 215 -1.46 -8.73 1.60
N GLN A 216 -0.21 -9.08 1.94
CA GLN A 216 0.68 -9.75 0.99
C GLN A 216 0.29 -11.22 0.81
N PRO A 217 0.25 -11.75 -0.42
CA PRO A 217 0.07 -13.19 -0.65
C PRO A 217 1.23 -14.02 -0.07
N LYS A 218 0.91 -15.23 0.39
CA LYS A 218 1.91 -16.19 0.92
C LYS A 218 2.72 -16.91 -0.16
N ALA A 219 2.29 -16.87 -1.42
CA ALA A 219 3.04 -17.41 -2.55
C ALA A 219 3.28 -16.32 -3.60
N GLU A 220 4.20 -16.60 -4.51
CA GLU A 220 4.48 -15.73 -5.65
C GLU A 220 3.44 -15.88 -6.74
N PHE A 221 3.22 -14.79 -7.47
CA PHE A 221 2.53 -14.85 -8.74
C PHE A 221 3.41 -15.58 -9.76
N LYS A 222 2.97 -16.77 -10.17
CA LYS A 222 3.60 -17.58 -11.23
C LYS A 222 2.71 -17.73 -12.46
N GLY A 223 1.71 -16.86 -12.59
CA GLY A 223 0.78 -16.85 -13.70
C GLY A 223 1.33 -16.14 -14.94
N LYS A 224 0.45 -15.89 -15.90
CA LYS A 224 0.74 -15.12 -17.12
C LYS A 224 0.18 -13.72 -17.01
N PHE A 225 0.88 -12.76 -17.60
CA PHE A 225 0.36 -11.41 -17.81
C PHE A 225 0.46 -11.08 -19.29
N THR A 226 -0.65 -10.67 -19.91
CA THR A 226 -0.68 -10.23 -21.30
C THR A 226 -1.07 -8.77 -21.38
N TYR A 227 -0.32 -8.02 -22.17
CA TYR A 227 -0.62 -6.64 -22.54
C TYR A 227 -0.53 -6.51 -24.06
N ASP A 228 -1.60 -6.02 -24.69
CA ASP A 228 -1.67 -5.75 -26.14
C ASP A 228 -1.18 -6.91 -27.04
N GLY A 229 -1.59 -8.14 -26.70
CA GLY A 229 -1.20 -9.36 -27.44
C GLY A 229 0.17 -9.95 -27.06
N HIS A 230 0.98 -9.24 -26.26
CA HIS A 230 2.29 -9.68 -25.80
C HIS A 230 2.21 -10.27 -24.39
N THR A 231 2.87 -11.41 -24.13
CA THR A 231 2.65 -12.22 -22.91
C THR A 231 3.94 -12.55 -22.17
N ALA A 232 3.99 -12.17 -20.90
CA ALA A 232 5.02 -12.56 -19.93
C ALA A 232 4.55 -13.74 -19.07
N ASP A 233 5.39 -14.78 -18.94
CA ASP A 233 5.13 -15.97 -18.11
C ASP A 233 6.00 -15.94 -16.85
N PHE A 234 5.39 -15.58 -15.71
CA PHE A 234 6.10 -15.42 -14.45
C PHE A 234 6.53 -16.74 -13.82
N SER A 235 6.07 -17.88 -14.32
CA SER A 235 6.65 -19.18 -13.95
C SER A 235 8.07 -19.38 -14.50
N LYS A 236 8.46 -18.60 -15.53
CA LYS A 236 9.75 -18.72 -16.25
C LYS A 236 10.69 -17.54 -16.07
N ILE A 237 10.16 -16.34 -15.85
CA ILE A 237 10.94 -15.09 -15.78
C ILE A 237 11.89 -15.07 -14.58
N GLY A 238 11.45 -15.59 -13.43
CA GLY A 238 12.25 -15.61 -12.19
C GLY A 238 12.58 -14.22 -11.63
N TYR A 239 13.44 -14.16 -10.62
CA TYR A 239 13.74 -12.91 -9.89
C TYR A 239 14.77 -11.99 -10.55
N THR A 240 15.43 -12.43 -11.62
CA THR A 240 16.41 -11.63 -12.38
C THR A 240 15.94 -11.31 -13.79
N GLY A 241 14.66 -11.58 -14.08
CA GLY A 241 14.10 -11.53 -15.42
C GLY A 241 13.44 -10.21 -15.81
N TRP A 242 13.79 -9.07 -15.19
CA TRP A 242 13.22 -7.77 -15.56
C TRP A 242 13.26 -7.51 -17.07
N ASN A 243 14.44 -7.67 -17.69
CA ASN A 243 14.61 -7.44 -19.12
C ASN A 243 13.84 -8.46 -19.98
N THR A 244 13.71 -9.69 -19.51
CA THR A 244 12.89 -10.72 -20.17
C THR A 244 11.43 -10.30 -20.18
N MET A 245 10.89 -9.86 -19.04
CA MET A 245 9.51 -9.35 -18.95
C MET A 245 9.27 -8.16 -19.87
N VAL A 246 10.19 -7.17 -19.87
CA VAL A 246 10.07 -5.98 -20.73
C VAL A 246 10.03 -6.36 -22.21
N LYS A 247 10.87 -7.33 -22.62
CA LYS A 247 10.89 -7.85 -23.99
C LYS A 247 9.62 -8.65 -24.32
N ASP A 248 9.19 -9.53 -23.43
CA ASP A 248 8.05 -10.43 -23.63
C ASP A 248 6.72 -9.67 -23.72
N LEU A 249 6.60 -8.50 -23.08
CA LEU A 249 5.45 -7.60 -23.14
C LEU A 249 5.56 -6.51 -24.23
N ASP A 250 6.68 -6.42 -24.93
CA ASP A 250 6.99 -5.34 -25.89
C ASP A 250 6.84 -3.92 -25.28
N ILE A 251 7.32 -3.76 -24.05
CA ILE A 251 7.26 -2.48 -23.31
C ILE A 251 8.63 -1.78 -23.18
N ALA A 252 9.47 -1.97 -24.21
CA ALA A 252 10.77 -1.33 -24.32
C ALA A 252 10.66 0.09 -24.91
N GLY A 253 11.69 0.90 -24.69
CA GLY A 253 11.82 2.23 -25.32
C GLY A 253 11.18 3.39 -24.55
N SER A 254 11.14 4.54 -25.21
CA SER A 254 10.76 5.84 -24.62
C SER A 254 9.25 6.08 -24.53
N ASN A 255 8.43 5.17 -25.06
CA ASN A 255 6.98 5.29 -25.08
C ASN A 255 6.32 5.00 -23.72
N TYR A 256 7.09 4.53 -22.75
CA TYR A 256 6.64 4.18 -21.42
C TYR A 256 7.30 5.10 -20.39
N ASP A 257 6.59 5.39 -19.30
CA ASP A 257 7.07 6.28 -18.24
C ASP A 257 7.54 5.46 -17.01
N PRO A 258 8.79 5.63 -16.57
CA PRO A 258 9.86 6.43 -17.20
C PRO A 258 10.40 5.82 -18.49
N PRO A 259 10.90 6.65 -19.42
CA PRO A 259 11.51 6.18 -20.66
C PRO A 259 12.83 5.44 -20.37
N GLY A 260 12.94 4.20 -20.86
CA GLY A 260 14.19 3.46 -21.10
C GLY A 260 15.23 3.35 -19.96
N ASP A 261 15.41 2.11 -19.48
CA ASP A 261 16.67 1.54 -18.96
C ASP A 261 17.34 2.09 -17.68
N SER A 262 16.76 3.08 -16.99
CA SER A 262 17.29 3.52 -15.70
C SER A 262 17.24 2.39 -14.64
N LYS A 263 18.38 2.14 -13.98
CA LYS A 263 18.49 1.13 -12.93
C LYS A 263 17.55 1.49 -11.77
N GLY A 264 16.55 0.65 -11.52
CA GLY A 264 15.63 0.78 -10.38
C GLY A 264 14.26 1.34 -10.69
N TRP A 265 13.94 1.69 -11.94
CA TRP A 265 12.62 2.22 -12.27
C TRP A 265 11.71 1.18 -12.92
N GLY A 266 10.40 1.33 -12.68
CA GLY A 266 9.33 0.48 -13.22
C GLY A 266 8.85 0.88 -14.62
N ARG A 267 7.61 0.53 -14.95
CA ARG A 267 6.89 0.93 -16.17
C ARG A 267 5.45 1.30 -15.83
N LYS A 268 5.01 2.48 -16.26
CA LYS A 268 3.63 2.93 -16.20
C LYS A 268 2.99 2.89 -17.58
N ILE A 269 1.81 2.28 -17.67
CA ILE A 269 1.03 2.16 -18.90
C ILE A 269 -0.36 2.75 -18.66
N TRP A 270 -0.63 3.90 -19.28
CA TRP A 270 -1.89 4.62 -19.12
C TRP A 270 -2.92 4.15 -20.16
N LEU A 271 -4.00 3.53 -19.69
CA LEU A 271 -5.12 3.09 -20.50
C LEU A 271 -6.23 4.15 -20.45
N ASN A 272 -6.13 5.14 -21.33
CA ASN A 272 -7.01 6.32 -21.34
C ASN A 272 -8.51 6.01 -21.54
N TYR A 273 -8.86 4.82 -22.02
CA TYR A 273 -10.25 4.43 -22.29
C TYR A 273 -11.00 3.90 -21.06
N ASP A 274 -10.30 3.51 -19.99
CA ASP A 274 -10.91 2.92 -18.79
C ASP A 274 -10.52 3.64 -17.50
N ASN A 275 -9.85 4.79 -17.61
CA ASN A 275 -9.16 5.44 -16.49
C ASN A 275 -8.35 4.43 -15.66
N CYS A 276 -7.60 3.57 -16.35
CA CYS A 276 -6.85 2.48 -15.75
C CYS A 276 -5.35 2.68 -15.99
N LEU A 277 -4.54 2.52 -14.95
CA LEU A 277 -3.08 2.54 -15.05
C LEU A 277 -2.56 1.18 -14.61
N ILE A 278 -1.65 0.63 -15.42
CA ILE A 278 -0.83 -0.52 -15.07
C ILE A 278 0.53 0.02 -14.62
N ASP A 279 0.87 -0.15 -13.34
CA ASP A 279 2.19 0.14 -12.79
C ASP A 279 2.96 -1.16 -12.53
N ILE A 280 4.00 -1.40 -13.32
CA ILE A 280 4.89 -2.54 -13.21
C ILE A 280 6.15 -2.09 -12.47
N LYS A 281 6.24 -2.47 -11.19
CA LYS A 281 7.32 -2.04 -10.30
C LYS A 281 8.53 -2.95 -10.43
N ARG A 282 9.71 -2.36 -10.66
CA ARG A 282 11.00 -3.07 -10.66
C ARG A 282 11.58 -3.08 -9.25
N TYR A 283 12.17 -4.20 -8.84
CA TYR A 283 13.01 -4.27 -7.66
C TYR A 283 14.36 -4.86 -8.02
N ASN A 284 15.42 -4.18 -7.60
CA ASN A 284 16.78 -4.72 -7.63
C ASN A 284 17.43 -4.56 -6.25
N ASN A 285 18.30 -5.50 -5.89
CA ASN A 285 19.12 -5.41 -4.68
C ASN A 285 20.59 -5.08 -5.02
N ASP A 286 20.83 -4.36 -6.12
CA ASP A 286 22.18 -4.04 -6.57
C ASP A 286 22.84 -2.93 -5.74
N ASN A 287 22.04 -1.98 -5.25
CA ASN A 287 22.48 -1.02 -4.25
C ASN A 287 22.17 -1.59 -2.87
N GLU A 288 23.19 -2.07 -2.15
CA GLU A 288 23.14 -2.36 -0.71
C GLU A 288 22.98 -1.06 0.11
N SER A 289 22.00 -0.24 -0.27
CA SER A 289 21.52 0.86 0.56
C SER A 289 20.94 0.27 1.84
N THR A 290 21.04 1.03 2.94
CA THR A 290 20.55 0.67 4.26
C THR A 290 19.09 0.23 4.21
N GLY A 291 18.85 -1.09 4.13
CA GLY A 291 17.52 -1.68 4.12
C GLY A 291 17.38 -2.90 3.20
N SER A 292 18.04 -2.95 2.04
CA SER A 292 17.87 -4.11 1.13
C SER A 292 18.42 -5.41 1.76
N PRO A 293 17.72 -6.56 1.70
CA PRO A 293 18.27 -7.82 2.15
C PRO A 293 19.54 -8.11 1.35
N SER A 294 20.61 -8.52 2.04
CA SER A 294 21.91 -8.76 1.40
C SER A 294 21.78 -9.82 0.30
N LYS A 295 22.60 -9.67 -0.75
CA LYS A 295 22.67 -10.64 -1.86
C LYS A 295 22.98 -12.05 -1.35
N ASP A 296 23.79 -12.16 -0.30
CA ASP A 296 24.11 -13.43 0.35
C ASP A 296 22.88 -14.11 0.97
N LYS A 297 21.90 -13.34 1.47
CA LYS A 297 20.70 -13.86 2.13
C LYS A 297 19.61 -14.27 1.13
N VAL A 298 19.39 -13.47 0.10
CA VAL A 298 18.22 -13.63 -0.79
C VAL A 298 18.56 -13.94 -2.24
N GLY A 299 19.85 -13.96 -2.60
CA GLY A 299 20.33 -14.04 -3.98
C GLY A 299 20.32 -12.68 -4.67
N LYS A 300 20.84 -12.63 -5.91
CA LYS A 300 20.68 -11.45 -6.77
C LYS A 300 19.23 -11.33 -7.22
N ILE A 301 18.67 -10.13 -7.13
CA ILE A 301 17.33 -9.81 -7.58
C ILE A 301 17.41 -8.61 -8.52
N ASP A 302 16.77 -8.74 -9.67
CA ASP A 302 16.52 -7.68 -10.65
C ASP A 302 15.27 -8.06 -11.47
N GLY A 303 14.10 -7.85 -10.88
CA GLY A 303 12.85 -8.44 -11.36
C GLY A 303 11.63 -7.60 -11.05
N VAL A 304 10.46 -8.18 -11.33
CA VAL A 304 9.17 -7.51 -11.13
C VAL A 304 8.72 -7.67 -9.68
N GLN A 305 8.73 -6.56 -8.94
CA GLN A 305 8.20 -6.50 -7.58
C GLN A 305 6.71 -6.73 -7.54
N ALA A 306 5.98 -5.97 -8.36
CA ALA A 306 4.55 -6.01 -8.44
C ALA A 306 4.07 -5.54 -9.81
N ILE A 307 2.90 -6.03 -10.21
CA ILE A 307 2.08 -5.43 -11.27
C ILE A 307 0.80 -4.94 -10.60
N GLU A 308 0.56 -3.64 -10.65
CA GLU A 308 -0.58 -3.00 -10.02
C GLU A 308 -1.50 -2.45 -11.12
N ILE A 309 -2.74 -2.90 -11.13
CA ILE A 309 -3.77 -2.49 -12.08
C ILE A 309 -4.79 -1.70 -11.27
N TRP A 310 -4.74 -0.36 -11.34
CA TRP A 310 -5.65 0.49 -10.57
C TRP A 310 -6.50 1.37 -11.47
N ARG A 311 -7.69 1.68 -10.96
CA ARG A 311 -8.56 2.70 -11.53
C ARG A 311 -8.12 4.03 -10.93
N PHE A 312 -7.79 4.98 -11.79
CA PHE A 312 -7.49 6.34 -11.37
C PHE A 312 -8.71 7.24 -11.64
N THR A 313 -8.78 8.33 -10.90
CA THR A 313 -9.69 9.45 -11.11
C THR A 313 -8.98 10.54 -11.90
N ASP A 314 -9.73 11.52 -12.43
CA ASP A 314 -9.11 12.66 -13.11
C ASP A 314 -8.28 13.56 -12.16
N GLU A 315 -8.46 13.43 -10.84
CA GLU A 315 -7.61 14.10 -9.85
C GLU A 315 -6.22 13.46 -9.74
N ASP A 316 -6.11 12.14 -9.91
CA ASP A 316 -4.84 11.39 -9.86
C ASP A 316 -3.91 11.69 -11.05
N ARG A 317 -4.39 12.44 -12.06
CA ARG A 317 -3.63 12.86 -13.25
C ARG A 317 -2.92 14.22 -13.08
N LYS A 318 -3.23 14.97 -12.02
CA LYS A 318 -2.68 16.32 -11.77
C LYS A 318 -1.34 16.26 -11.03
#